data_AF-A0A2T6NE74-F1
#
_entry.id   AF-A0A2T6NE74-F1
#
_cell.length_a   1.000
_cell.length_b   1.000
_cell.length_c   1.000
_cell.angle_alpha   90.00
_cell.angle_beta   90.00
_cell.angle_gamma   90.00
#
_symmetry.space_group_name_H-M   'P 1'
#
loop_
_entity.id
_entity.type
_entity.pdbx_description
1 polymer ?
#
loop_
_entity_poly.entity_id
_entity_poly.type
_entity_poly.pdbx_seq_one_letter_code
_entity_poly.pdbx_strand_id
1 'polypeptide(L)'
;MAGIFISYRRDDSQGFAGRLADDLTEILGSDLVFRDVEIPVGHDFSLILNRAIAACDVLLVVIGRDWQTISHNGARSRLFEPNDWVRTEIKAAFEQGKHIIPILVGGAKMSIATELPADISQLSKIQAFEMSDRRWDEDIENLVQLLQREVPELASSVSSRHEPADSPAQVLRELGHRVLDEVRQQRTPQAPSRRTAHRRWLRPVMAIGGFLRKLATTVFVIAMVYIGFRLFGDAAVLEQLDRIEARLLVGWDRLLGYLNIQ
;
A
#
# COMPACT_ATOMS: atom_id res chain seq x y z
N MET A 1 17.87 4.25 -19.21
CA MET A 1 18.96 4.36 -18.21
C MET A 1 18.85 3.10 -17.39
N ALA A 2 19.97 2.38 -17.25
CA ALA A 2 19.99 1.05 -16.67
C ALA A 2 19.52 1.05 -15.21
N GLY A 3 18.61 0.14 -14.86
CA GLY A 3 18.12 0.00 -13.50
C GLY A 3 17.49 -1.38 -13.27
N ILE A 4 17.67 -1.91 -12.07
CA ILE A 4 17.21 -3.21 -11.63
C ILE A 4 16.23 -3.00 -10.49
N PHE A 5 14.98 -3.42 -10.67
CA PHE A 5 13.99 -3.46 -9.60
C PHE A 5 13.85 -4.88 -9.05
N ILE A 6 13.90 -5.05 -7.74
CA ILE A 6 13.74 -6.33 -7.05
C ILE A 6 12.35 -6.37 -6.41
N SER A 7 11.44 -7.12 -7.05
CA SER A 7 10.12 -7.46 -6.53
C SER A 7 10.20 -8.72 -5.69
N TYR A 8 9.65 -8.69 -4.48
CA TYR A 8 9.67 -9.83 -3.56
C TYR A 8 8.49 -9.78 -2.59
N ARG A 9 8.13 -10.94 -2.03
CA ARG A 9 7.11 -11.03 -0.98
C ARG A 9 7.81 -11.02 0.37
N ARG A 10 7.57 -10.00 1.19
CA ARG A 10 8.26 -9.80 2.48
C ARG A 10 8.16 -11.04 3.39
N ASP A 11 6.97 -11.61 3.54
CA ASP A 11 6.73 -12.78 4.41
C ASP A 11 7.37 -14.09 3.90
N ASP A 12 7.84 -14.12 2.64
CA ASP A 12 8.33 -15.34 1.97
C ASP A 12 9.86 -15.28 1.72
N SER A 13 10.36 -14.16 1.19
CA SER A 13 11.72 -14.08 0.64
C SER A 13 12.52 -12.85 1.08
N GLN A 14 12.10 -12.12 2.12
CA GLN A 14 12.78 -10.88 2.56
C GLN A 14 14.28 -11.04 2.83
N GLY A 15 14.69 -12.14 3.48
CA GLY A 15 16.11 -12.39 3.76
C GLY A 15 16.94 -12.56 2.48
N PHE A 16 16.44 -13.35 1.53
CA PHE A 16 17.07 -13.56 0.24
C PHE A 16 17.10 -12.29 -0.61
N ALA A 17 15.99 -11.56 -0.68
CA ALA A 17 15.89 -10.31 -1.42
C ALA A 17 16.82 -9.23 -0.84
N GLY A 18 17.04 -9.23 0.48
CA GLY A 18 18.03 -8.39 1.15
C GLY A 18 19.43 -8.69 0.69
N ARG A 19 19.87 -9.93 0.87
CA ARG A 19 21.20 -10.36 0.47
C ARG A 19 21.46 -10.11 -1.02
N LEU A 20 20.49 -10.44 -1.89
CA LEU A 20 20.57 -10.20 -3.33
C LEU A 20 20.76 -8.70 -3.65
N ALA A 21 19.99 -7.83 -2.99
CA ALA A 21 20.09 -6.40 -3.21
C ALA A 21 21.43 -5.83 -2.76
N ASP A 22 21.92 -6.29 -1.60
CA ASP A 22 23.19 -5.85 -1.02
C ASP A 22 24.36 -6.23 -1.94
N ASP A 23 24.41 -7.50 -2.39
CA ASP A 23 25.50 -7.99 -3.25
C ASP A 23 25.45 -7.36 -4.66
N LEU A 24 24.26 -7.22 -5.25
CA LEU A 24 24.13 -6.51 -6.54
C LEU A 24 24.52 -5.03 -6.40
N THR A 25 24.20 -4.41 -5.27
CA THR A 25 24.60 -3.02 -4.99
C THR A 25 26.10 -2.89 -4.85
N GLU A 26 26.76 -3.84 -4.19
CA GLU A 26 28.21 -3.86 -4.06
C GLU A 26 28.91 -4.01 -5.42
N ILE A 27 28.38 -4.87 -6.30
CA ILE A 27 29.00 -5.20 -7.59
C ILE A 27 28.67 -4.17 -8.68
N LEU A 28 27.41 -3.77 -8.81
CA LEU A 28 26.91 -2.90 -9.89
C LEU A 28 26.84 -1.42 -9.47
N GLY A 29 26.85 -1.15 -8.18
CA GLY A 29 26.69 0.18 -7.61
C GLY A 29 25.26 0.48 -7.16
N SER A 30 25.15 1.27 -6.08
CA SER A 30 23.88 1.65 -5.44
C SER A 30 22.94 2.47 -6.31
N ASP A 31 23.41 2.95 -7.46
CA ASP A 31 22.62 3.76 -8.37
C ASP A 31 21.76 2.95 -9.33
N LEU A 32 21.99 1.64 -9.40
CA LEU A 32 21.34 0.73 -10.36
C LEU A 32 20.37 -0.25 -9.71
N VAL A 33 20.42 -0.46 -8.39
CA VAL A 33 19.65 -1.50 -7.70
C VAL A 33 18.59 -0.88 -6.80
N PHE A 34 17.35 -1.30 -7.03
CA PHE A 34 16.16 -0.81 -6.34
C PHE A 34 15.39 -1.96 -5.74
N ARG A 35 14.93 -1.76 -4.52
CA ARG A 35 14.11 -2.72 -3.80
C ARG A 35 13.25 -1.97 -2.81
N ASP A 36 12.06 -2.50 -2.54
CA ASP A 36 11.23 -2.10 -1.41
C ASP A 36 10.82 -0.62 -1.42
N VAL A 37 9.80 -0.29 -2.21
CA VAL A 37 9.15 1.02 -2.08
C VAL A 37 8.27 0.98 -0.83
N GLU A 38 8.79 1.49 0.30
CA GLU A 38 7.96 1.77 1.47
C GLU A 38 6.99 2.92 1.16
N ILE A 39 5.75 2.56 0.85
CA ILE A 39 4.67 3.52 0.58
C ILE A 39 4.14 4.06 1.92
N PRO A 40 4.07 5.38 2.10
CA PRO A 40 3.38 5.94 3.26
C PRO A 40 1.90 5.65 3.21
N VAL A 41 1.33 5.36 4.38
CA VAL A 41 -0.10 5.12 4.56
C VAL A 41 -0.93 6.24 3.94
N GLY A 42 -1.79 5.92 2.95
CA GLY A 42 -2.88 6.75 2.42
C GLY A 42 -2.62 7.52 1.12
N HIS A 43 -1.92 6.93 0.16
CA HIS A 43 -1.63 7.51 -1.17
C HIS A 43 -1.93 6.56 -2.34
N ASP A 44 -2.12 7.13 -3.53
CA ASP A 44 -2.38 6.40 -4.77
C ASP A 44 -1.11 5.67 -5.23
N PHE A 45 -1.06 4.40 -4.83
CA PHE A 45 0.01 3.42 -4.99
C PHE A 45 0.41 3.17 -6.44
N SER A 46 -0.55 3.17 -7.36
CA SER A 46 -0.34 2.69 -8.74
C SER A 46 0.53 3.64 -9.56
N LEU A 47 0.49 4.94 -9.29
CA LEU A 47 1.23 5.94 -10.08
C LEU A 47 2.72 5.97 -9.73
N ILE A 48 3.07 5.82 -8.46
CA ILE A 48 4.46 5.78 -7.98
C ILE A 48 5.14 4.51 -8.48
N LEU A 49 4.46 3.38 -8.31
CA LEU A 49 4.98 2.07 -8.71
C LEU A 49 5.22 2.00 -10.23
N ASN A 50 4.28 2.50 -11.03
CA ASN A 50 4.43 2.54 -12.48
C ASN A 50 5.65 3.37 -12.90
N ARG A 51 5.92 4.50 -12.22
CA ARG A 51 7.11 5.32 -12.50
C ARG A 51 8.40 4.64 -12.06
N ALA A 52 8.39 3.94 -10.92
CA ALA A 52 9.55 3.20 -10.43
C ALA A 52 9.93 2.07 -11.39
N ILE A 53 8.96 1.29 -11.83
CA ILE A 53 9.14 0.25 -12.84
C ILE A 53 9.56 0.86 -14.19
N ALA A 54 8.97 2.00 -14.59
CA ALA A 54 9.34 2.68 -15.83
C ALA A 54 10.80 3.12 -15.87
N ALA A 55 11.37 3.50 -14.72
CA ALA A 55 12.76 3.90 -14.59
C ALA A 55 13.77 2.74 -14.59
N CYS A 56 13.29 1.49 -14.47
CA CYS A 56 14.14 0.29 -14.48
C CYS A 56 14.06 -0.43 -15.83
N ASP A 57 15.12 -1.13 -16.21
CA ASP A 57 15.18 -1.94 -17.43
C ASP A 57 14.94 -3.43 -17.12
N VAL A 58 15.34 -3.88 -15.92
CA VAL A 58 15.18 -5.25 -15.44
C VAL A 58 14.28 -5.29 -14.20
N LEU A 59 13.36 -6.26 -14.19
CA LEU A 59 12.61 -6.67 -13.01
C LEU A 59 13.08 -8.05 -12.56
N LEU A 60 13.70 -8.13 -11.38
CA LEU A 60 13.99 -9.38 -10.69
C LEU A 60 12.80 -9.74 -9.80
N VAL A 61 12.19 -10.91 -10.02
CA VAL A 61 11.07 -11.39 -9.23
C VAL A 61 11.55 -12.51 -8.31
N VAL A 62 11.73 -12.22 -7.03
CA VAL A 62 12.23 -13.19 -6.05
C VAL A 62 11.08 -14.07 -5.56
N ILE A 63 11.14 -15.34 -5.92
CA ILE A 63 10.13 -16.36 -5.64
C ILE A 63 10.70 -17.32 -4.59
N GLY A 64 10.18 -17.25 -3.36
CA GLY A 64 10.44 -18.23 -2.31
C GLY A 64 9.43 -19.38 -2.33
N ARG A 65 9.57 -20.29 -1.36
CA ARG A 65 8.74 -21.52 -1.28
C ARG A 65 7.26 -21.22 -1.03
N ASP A 66 7.00 -20.14 -0.31
CA ASP A 66 5.68 -19.72 0.16
C ASP A 66 5.14 -18.57 -0.72
N TRP A 67 5.68 -18.39 -1.93
CA TRP A 67 5.30 -17.31 -2.83
C TRP A 67 3.81 -17.33 -3.22
N GLN A 68 3.25 -18.54 -3.33
CA GLN A 68 1.85 -18.80 -3.63
C GLN A 68 0.98 -19.08 -2.38
N THR A 69 1.42 -18.75 -1.16
CA THR A 69 0.65 -19.08 0.05
C THR A 69 -0.81 -18.65 -0.06
N ILE A 70 -1.67 -19.55 0.42
CA ILE A 70 -3.13 -19.39 0.46
C ILE A 70 -3.46 -18.06 1.15
N SER A 71 -4.38 -17.31 0.54
CA SER A 71 -4.84 -16.05 1.13
C SER A 71 -5.60 -16.30 2.44
N HIS A 72 -5.52 -15.35 3.37
CA HIS A 72 -6.33 -15.33 4.59
C HIS A 72 -7.85 -15.39 4.32
N ASN A 73 -8.30 -15.05 3.11
CA ASN A 73 -9.72 -15.06 2.71
C ASN A 73 -10.18 -16.39 2.06
N GLY A 74 -9.31 -17.40 2.00
CA GLY A 74 -9.63 -18.69 1.37
C GLY A 74 -9.46 -18.72 -0.15
N ALA A 75 -8.93 -17.65 -0.78
CA ALA A 75 -8.52 -17.68 -2.18
C ALA A 75 -7.33 -18.63 -2.40
N ARG A 76 -7.25 -19.16 -3.63
CA ARG A 76 -6.25 -20.14 -4.07
C ARG A 76 -4.80 -19.73 -3.76
N SER A 77 -4.50 -18.43 -3.84
CA SER A 77 -3.21 -17.81 -3.49
C SER A 77 -3.40 -16.30 -3.32
N ARG A 78 -2.58 -15.64 -2.50
CA ARG A 78 -2.55 -14.16 -2.36
C ARG A 78 -2.37 -13.45 -3.72
N LEU A 79 -1.69 -14.06 -4.68
CA LEU A 79 -1.53 -13.50 -6.03
C LEU A 79 -2.88 -13.25 -6.73
N PHE A 80 -3.95 -13.98 -6.39
CA PHE A 80 -5.28 -13.75 -6.98
C PHE A 80 -6.01 -12.55 -6.38
N GLU A 81 -5.52 -11.98 -5.28
CA GLU A 81 -6.09 -10.77 -4.71
C GLU A 81 -5.84 -9.58 -5.67
N PRO A 82 -6.86 -8.75 -5.94
CA PRO A 82 -6.70 -7.58 -6.81
C PRO A 82 -5.66 -6.56 -6.30
N ASN A 83 -5.42 -6.56 -4.99
CA ASN A 83 -4.54 -5.61 -4.31
C ASN A 83 -3.17 -6.23 -3.96
N ASP A 84 -2.80 -7.37 -4.54
CA ASP A 84 -1.47 -7.94 -4.33
C ASP A 84 -0.40 -7.13 -5.08
N TRP A 85 0.60 -6.69 -4.35
CA TRP A 85 1.61 -5.75 -4.88
C TRP A 85 2.56 -6.45 -5.84
N VAL A 86 2.99 -7.66 -5.51
CA VAL A 86 3.87 -8.46 -6.38
C VAL A 86 3.20 -8.71 -7.73
N ARG A 87 1.91 -9.07 -7.76
CA ARG A 87 1.15 -9.18 -9.02
C ARG A 87 1.12 -7.85 -9.78
N THR A 88 0.86 -6.74 -9.08
CA THR A 88 0.76 -5.42 -9.70
C THR A 88 2.09 -5.01 -10.35
N GLU A 89 3.21 -5.27 -9.68
CA GLU A 89 4.56 -5.02 -10.17
C GLU A 89 4.88 -5.84 -11.43
N ILE A 90 4.62 -7.14 -11.38
CA ILE A 90 4.87 -8.04 -12.51
C ILE A 90 4.01 -7.65 -13.71
N LYS A 91 2.73 -7.35 -13.49
CA LYS A 91 1.82 -6.89 -14.53
C LYS A 91 2.33 -5.61 -15.19
N ALA A 92 2.69 -4.60 -14.38
CA ALA A 92 3.19 -3.33 -14.89
C ALA A 92 4.50 -3.52 -15.69
N ALA A 93 5.39 -4.40 -15.24
CA ALA A 93 6.62 -4.72 -15.98
C ALA A 93 6.33 -5.39 -17.33
N PHE A 94 5.36 -6.30 -17.41
CA PHE A 94 4.92 -6.87 -18.69
C PHE A 94 4.32 -5.81 -19.61
N GLU A 95 3.43 -4.95 -19.09
CA GLU A 95 2.78 -3.88 -19.87
C GLU A 95 3.79 -2.87 -20.42
N GLN A 96 4.90 -2.66 -19.71
CA GLN A 96 5.96 -1.74 -20.10
C GLN A 96 7.11 -2.42 -20.86
N GLY A 97 7.01 -3.72 -21.17
CA GLY A 97 8.01 -4.46 -21.93
C GLY A 97 9.36 -4.59 -21.23
N LYS A 98 9.38 -4.63 -19.89
CA LYS A 98 10.61 -4.77 -19.11
C LYS A 98 11.19 -6.18 -19.21
N HIS A 99 12.49 -6.32 -19.01
CA HIS A 99 13.14 -7.63 -18.95
C HIS A 99 12.87 -8.27 -17.58
N ILE A 100 12.08 -9.33 -17.54
CA ILE A 100 11.69 -9.98 -16.27
C ILE A 100 12.53 -11.24 -16.07
N ILE A 101 13.18 -11.36 -14.91
CA ILE A 101 13.94 -12.56 -14.53
C ILE A 101 13.37 -13.09 -13.20
N PRO A 102 12.68 -14.25 -13.22
CA PRO A 102 12.30 -14.95 -12.00
C PRO A 102 13.54 -15.50 -11.30
N ILE A 103 13.69 -15.20 -10.00
CA ILE A 103 14.77 -15.70 -9.15
C ILE A 103 14.18 -16.69 -8.14
N LEU A 104 14.50 -17.98 -8.28
CA LEU A 104 14.07 -19.00 -7.35
C LEU A 104 15.05 -19.07 -6.18
N VAL A 105 14.53 -18.97 -4.95
CA VAL A 105 15.34 -19.01 -3.73
C VAL A 105 14.79 -20.02 -2.73
N GLY A 106 15.64 -20.50 -1.82
CA GLY A 106 15.22 -21.41 -0.75
C GLY A 106 14.62 -22.73 -1.24
N GLY A 107 14.98 -23.18 -2.44
CA GLY A 107 14.43 -24.40 -3.05
C GLY A 107 13.00 -24.24 -3.60
N ALA A 108 12.58 -23.00 -3.88
CA ALA A 108 11.34 -22.71 -4.59
C ALA A 108 11.30 -23.37 -5.98
N LYS A 109 10.09 -23.54 -6.50
CA LYS A 109 9.87 -24.04 -7.86
C LYS A 109 9.09 -23.00 -8.66
N MET A 110 9.32 -22.98 -9.97
CA MET A 110 8.51 -22.12 -10.84
C MET A 110 7.05 -22.53 -10.80
N SER A 111 6.22 -21.50 -10.73
CA SER A 111 4.76 -21.60 -10.76
C SER A 111 4.29 -22.02 -12.15
N ILE A 112 3.31 -22.91 -12.24
CA ILE A 112 2.68 -23.24 -13.53
C ILE A 112 1.61 -22.20 -13.89
N ALA A 113 1.29 -22.09 -15.18
CA ALA A 113 0.34 -21.08 -15.67
C ALA A 113 -1.03 -21.09 -14.97
N THR A 114 -1.52 -22.26 -14.55
CA THR A 114 -2.82 -22.43 -13.86
C THR A 114 -2.83 -21.99 -12.40
N GLU A 115 -1.65 -21.80 -11.82
CA GLU A 115 -1.45 -21.29 -10.45
C GLU A 115 -1.27 -19.77 -10.42
N LEU A 116 -1.21 -19.14 -11.59
CA LEU A 116 -1.03 -17.71 -11.74
C LEU A 116 -2.32 -17.03 -12.22
N PRO A 117 -2.59 -15.80 -11.78
CA PRO A 117 -3.58 -14.93 -12.41
C PRO A 117 -3.32 -14.75 -13.90
N ALA A 118 -4.39 -14.61 -14.70
CA ALA A 118 -4.29 -14.57 -16.16
C ALA A 118 -3.35 -13.46 -16.67
N ASP A 119 -3.36 -12.30 -16.01
CA ASP A 119 -2.56 -11.12 -16.37
C ASP A 119 -1.06 -11.25 -16.10
N ILE A 120 -0.63 -12.21 -15.28
CA ILE A 120 0.79 -12.52 -15.04
C ILE A 120 1.15 -13.96 -15.40
N SER A 121 0.23 -14.72 -16.00
CA SER A 121 0.42 -16.14 -16.35
C SER A 121 1.59 -16.38 -17.29
N GLN A 122 2.00 -15.38 -18.06
CA GLN A 122 3.19 -15.46 -18.92
C GLN A 122 4.48 -15.66 -18.12
N LEU A 123 4.54 -15.28 -16.84
CA LEU A 123 5.71 -15.49 -15.99
C LEU A 123 6.13 -16.97 -15.93
N SER A 124 5.17 -17.91 -16.00
CA SER A 124 5.46 -19.35 -16.00
C SER A 124 6.22 -19.83 -17.25
N LYS A 125 6.29 -19.00 -18.30
CA LYS A 125 6.99 -19.32 -19.56
C LYS A 125 8.39 -18.72 -19.60
N ILE A 126 8.76 -17.92 -18.60
CA ILE A 126 10.07 -17.29 -18.52
C ILE A 126 11.03 -18.24 -17.81
N GLN A 127 12.24 -18.36 -18.36
CA GLN A 127 13.30 -19.13 -17.73
C GLN A 127 13.67 -18.47 -16.40
N ALA A 128 13.60 -19.24 -15.32
CA ALA A 128 14.03 -18.78 -14.02
C ALA A 128 15.54 -18.98 -13.81
N PHE A 129 16.13 -18.09 -13.02
CA PHE A 129 17.45 -18.24 -12.46
C PHE A 129 17.33 -18.82 -11.05
N GLU A 130 18.00 -19.93 -10.76
CA GLU A 130 17.95 -20.58 -9.46
C GLU A 130 19.16 -20.15 -8.62
N MET A 131 18.90 -19.72 -7.39
CA MET A 131 19.93 -19.37 -6.42
C MET A 131 19.84 -20.28 -5.20
N SER A 132 20.99 -20.75 -4.75
CA SER A 132 21.12 -21.64 -3.60
C SER A 132 22.01 -21.03 -2.53
N ASP A 133 21.66 -21.21 -1.25
CA ASP A 133 22.50 -20.74 -0.14
C ASP A 133 23.93 -21.30 -0.18
N ARG A 134 24.08 -22.52 -0.71
CA ARG A 134 25.36 -23.23 -0.76
C ARG A 134 26.32 -22.69 -1.81
N ARG A 135 25.80 -22.12 -2.90
CA ARG A 135 26.59 -21.60 -4.05
C ARG A 135 26.32 -20.12 -4.28
N TRP A 136 25.92 -19.42 -3.24
CA TRP A 136 25.42 -18.06 -3.36
C TRP A 136 26.38 -17.14 -4.11
N ASP A 137 27.67 -17.16 -3.75
CA ASP A 137 28.66 -16.27 -4.35
C ASP A 137 28.83 -16.55 -5.85
N GLU A 138 28.88 -17.83 -6.24
CA GLU A 138 28.92 -18.27 -7.64
C GLU A 138 27.62 -17.90 -8.39
N ASP A 139 26.46 -18.10 -7.75
CA ASP A 139 25.15 -17.80 -8.32
C ASP A 139 25.00 -16.27 -8.54
N ILE A 140 25.52 -15.43 -7.64
CA ILE A 140 25.55 -13.97 -7.80
C ILE A 140 26.44 -13.53 -8.96
N GLU A 141 27.66 -14.07 -9.07
CA GLU A 141 28.57 -13.75 -10.17
C GLU A 141 27.94 -14.12 -11.53
N ASN A 142 27.33 -15.30 -11.60
CA ASN A 142 26.62 -15.76 -12.79
C ASN A 142 25.40 -14.87 -13.13
N LEU A 143 24.65 -14.43 -12.11
CA LEU A 143 23.52 -13.51 -12.31
C LEU A 143 24.00 -12.16 -12.83
N VAL A 144 25.09 -11.61 -12.30
CA VAL A 144 25.67 -10.35 -12.78
C VAL A 144 26.10 -10.46 -14.24
N GLN A 145 26.79 -11.55 -14.61
CA GLN A 145 27.18 -11.79 -16.00
C GLN A 145 25.96 -11.91 -16.92
N LEU A 146 24.90 -12.59 -16.47
CA LEU A 146 23.63 -12.67 -17.19
C LEU A 146 23.04 -11.27 -17.38
N LEU A 147 22.93 -10.48 -16.31
CA LEU A 147 22.36 -9.13 -16.35
C LEU A 147 23.13 -8.20 -17.30
N GLN A 148 24.46 -8.22 -17.24
CA GLN A 148 25.31 -7.40 -18.12
C GLN A 148 25.23 -7.84 -19.59
N ARG A 149 24.96 -9.12 -19.86
CA ARG A 149 24.78 -9.63 -21.22
C ARG A 149 23.42 -9.24 -21.80
N GLU A 150 22.36 -9.38 -21.02
CA GLU A 150 20.99 -9.10 -21.46
C GLU A 150 20.68 -7.58 -21.48
N VAL A 151 21.34 -6.80 -20.62
CA VAL A 151 21.23 -5.34 -20.54
C VAL A 151 22.64 -4.73 -20.52
N PRO A 152 23.26 -4.53 -21.70
CA PRO A 152 24.61 -3.98 -21.81
C PRO A 152 24.79 -2.59 -21.17
N GLU A 153 23.71 -1.83 -21.05
CA GLU A 153 23.70 -0.54 -20.36
C GLU A 153 24.10 -0.66 -18.89
N LEU A 154 23.87 -1.80 -18.23
CA LEU A 154 24.33 -2.05 -16.85
C LEU A 154 25.86 -2.11 -16.77
N ALA A 155 26.53 -2.65 -17.80
CA ALA A 155 27.98 -2.75 -17.86
C ALA A 155 28.65 -1.40 -18.15
N SER A 156 28.03 -0.57 -19.00
CA SER A 156 28.56 0.75 -19.33
C SER A 156 28.44 1.74 -18.17
N SER A 157 27.36 1.67 -17.38
CA SER A 157 27.16 2.49 -16.19
C SER A 157 28.20 2.24 -15.07
N VAL A 158 28.75 1.03 -14.96
CA VAL A 158 29.83 0.73 -14.01
C VAL A 158 31.16 1.40 -14.43
N SER A 159 31.43 1.46 -15.74
CA SER A 159 32.65 2.09 -16.27
C SER A 159 32.60 3.62 -16.24
N SER A 160 31.44 4.20 -16.49
CA SER A 160 31.21 5.64 -16.38
C SER A 160 30.77 6.00 -14.96
N ARG A 161 31.72 6.26 -14.05
CA ARG A 161 31.44 7.00 -12.80
C ARG A 161 31.02 8.43 -13.16
N HIS A 162 29.81 8.60 -13.68
CA HIS A 162 29.19 9.89 -13.92
C HIS A 162 28.80 10.49 -12.57
N GLU A 163 28.84 11.81 -12.45
CA GLU A 163 28.48 12.50 -11.21
C GLU A 163 27.09 12.07 -10.69
N PRO A 164 26.89 12.00 -9.37
CA PRO A 164 25.67 11.47 -8.75
C PRO A 164 24.37 12.21 -9.10
N ALA A 165 24.44 13.32 -9.85
CA ALA A 165 23.33 14.22 -10.20
C ALA A 165 22.30 13.62 -11.19
N ASP A 166 22.66 12.58 -11.96
CA ASP A 166 21.80 11.97 -12.98
C ASP A 166 21.59 10.46 -12.73
N SER A 167 21.77 9.98 -11.50
CA SER A 167 21.62 8.55 -11.23
C SER A 167 20.13 8.13 -11.16
N PRO A 168 19.74 6.94 -11.68
CA PRO A 168 18.37 6.44 -11.53
C PRO A 168 17.95 6.39 -10.06
N ALA A 169 18.89 6.16 -9.14
CA ALA A 169 18.63 6.20 -7.71
C ALA A 169 18.41 7.60 -7.16
N GLN A 170 18.98 8.64 -7.76
CA GLN A 170 18.63 10.01 -7.42
C GLN A 170 17.27 10.38 -7.99
N VAL A 171 16.94 9.98 -9.22
CA VAL A 171 15.61 10.22 -9.80
C VAL A 171 14.53 9.47 -9.03
N LEU A 172 14.77 8.23 -8.58
CA LEU A 172 13.82 7.46 -7.76
C LEU A 172 13.80 7.91 -6.31
N ARG A 173 14.94 8.30 -5.72
CA ARG A 173 14.95 8.93 -4.39
C ARG A 173 14.26 10.29 -4.44
N GLU A 174 14.45 11.07 -5.49
CA GLU A 174 13.85 12.38 -5.67
C GLU A 174 12.39 12.27 -6.08
N LEU A 175 11.98 11.32 -6.92
CA LEU A 175 10.57 11.02 -7.16
C LEU A 175 9.91 10.45 -5.91
N GLY A 176 10.62 9.60 -5.17
CA GLY A 176 10.22 9.15 -3.84
C GLY A 176 10.00 10.35 -2.94
N HIS A 177 11.04 11.13 -2.64
CA HIS A 177 10.98 12.32 -1.79
C HIS A 177 9.99 13.38 -2.29
N ARG A 178 9.92 13.69 -3.58
CA ARG A 178 8.95 14.66 -4.15
C ARG A 178 7.54 14.15 -4.07
N VAL A 179 7.29 12.87 -4.35
CA VAL A 179 5.95 12.33 -4.18
C VAL A 179 5.61 12.27 -2.69
N LEU A 180 6.50 11.75 -1.84
CA LEU A 180 6.39 11.77 -0.38
C LEU A 180 6.16 13.19 0.18
N ASP A 181 6.81 14.21 -0.40
CA ASP A 181 6.72 15.61 0.01
C ASP A 181 5.49 16.30 -0.57
N GLU A 182 5.08 16.05 -1.81
CA GLU A 182 3.79 16.49 -2.37
C GLU A 182 2.64 15.92 -1.53
N VAL A 183 2.77 14.64 -1.16
CA VAL A 183 1.91 13.93 -0.23
C VAL A 183 1.92 14.56 1.16
N ARG A 184 3.09 14.90 1.70
CA ARG A 184 3.26 15.54 3.01
C ARG A 184 2.76 16.98 3.00
N GLN A 185 2.87 17.69 1.88
CA GLN A 185 2.37 19.05 1.68
C GLN A 185 0.86 19.07 1.47
N GLN A 186 0.29 18.07 0.81
CA GLN A 186 -1.16 17.85 0.79
C GLN A 186 -1.72 17.51 2.19
N ARG A 187 -0.89 16.93 3.06
CA ARG A 187 -1.21 16.65 4.48
C ARG A 187 -0.82 17.74 5.47
N THR A 188 -0.02 18.72 5.06
CA THR A 188 0.24 19.90 5.86
C THR A 188 -0.94 20.83 5.58
N PRO A 189 -1.81 21.16 6.55
CA PRO A 189 -2.75 22.24 6.32
C PRO A 189 -1.92 23.44 5.93
N GLN A 190 -2.10 23.94 4.70
CA GLN A 190 -1.50 25.20 4.27
C GLN A 190 -1.74 26.20 5.41
N ALA A 191 -0.68 26.56 6.12
CA ALA A 191 -0.72 27.73 6.97
C ALA A 191 -1.10 28.86 6.00
N PRO A 192 -2.27 29.49 6.18
CA PRO A 192 -2.78 30.41 5.18
C PRO A 192 -1.76 31.54 5.04
N SER A 193 -1.23 31.69 3.83
CA SER A 193 -0.34 32.78 3.50
C SER A 193 -1.05 34.09 3.86
N ARG A 194 -0.44 34.85 4.76
CA ARG A 194 -0.87 36.19 5.16
C ARG A 194 -0.79 37.11 3.94
N ARG A 195 -1.87 37.20 3.18
CA ARG A 195 -2.29 38.41 2.48
C ARG A 195 -3.78 38.62 2.71
N THR A 196 -4.11 39.10 3.91
CA THR A 196 -5.38 39.77 4.17
C THR A 196 -5.24 41.25 3.87
N ALA A 197 -5.81 41.70 2.74
CA ALA A 197 -6.40 43.02 2.67
C ALA A 197 -7.92 42.84 2.68
N HIS A 198 -8.48 43.07 3.87
CA HIS A 198 -9.80 43.65 4.09
C HIS A 198 -11.03 42.92 3.52
N ARG A 199 -11.58 41.96 4.29
CA ARG A 199 -13.00 42.04 4.67
C ARG A 199 -13.30 41.26 5.94
N ARG A 200 -13.83 42.02 6.89
CA ARG A 200 -14.22 41.72 8.27
C ARG A 200 -15.52 40.89 8.24
N TRP A 201 -15.70 40.01 9.24
CA TRP A 201 -16.92 39.25 9.62
C TRP A 201 -17.19 37.97 8.80
N LEU A 202 -17.32 36.72 9.31
CA LEU A 202 -17.45 36.08 10.63
C LEU A 202 -16.94 34.61 10.52
N ARG A 203 -16.26 34.07 11.55
CA ARG A 203 -16.21 32.62 11.88
C ARG A 203 -17.01 32.44 13.20
N PRO A 204 -17.68 31.30 13.51
CA PRO A 204 -17.24 29.93 13.18
C PRO A 204 -18.35 28.93 12.75
N VAL A 205 -18.09 28.06 11.76
CA VAL A 205 -19.00 26.91 11.44
C VAL A 205 -18.33 25.53 11.53
N MET A 206 -17.01 25.41 11.69
CA MET A 206 -16.35 24.09 11.76
C MET A 206 -15.94 23.67 13.18
N ALA A 207 -16.92 23.60 14.08
CA ALA A 207 -16.82 22.84 15.34
C ALA A 207 -18.09 22.02 15.63
N ILE A 208 -18.98 21.85 14.64
CA ILE A 208 -20.32 21.27 14.84
C ILE A 208 -20.35 19.76 14.48
N GLY A 209 -19.55 19.31 13.52
CA GLY A 209 -19.61 17.93 13.01
C GLY A 209 -19.18 16.85 14.02
N GLY A 210 -18.15 17.13 14.84
CA GLY A 210 -17.65 16.17 15.84
C GLY A 210 -18.61 16.00 17.03
N PHE A 211 -19.32 17.07 17.42
CA PHE A 211 -20.30 17.03 18.49
C PHE A 211 -21.60 16.35 18.05
N LEU A 212 -22.09 16.65 16.84
CA LEU A 212 -23.28 15.99 16.28
C LEU A 212 -23.12 14.48 16.18
N ARG A 213 -21.93 14.02 15.76
CA ARG A 213 -21.65 12.58 15.64
C ARG A 213 -21.64 11.88 17.01
N LYS A 214 -21.08 12.53 18.04
CA LYS A 214 -21.12 12.00 19.43
C LYS A 214 -22.56 11.96 19.96
N LEU A 215 -23.35 13.00 19.72
CA LEU A 215 -24.75 13.07 20.13
C LEU A 215 -25.58 11.94 19.50
N ALA A 216 -25.39 11.69 18.19
CA ALA A 216 -26.10 10.64 17.47
C ALA A 216 -25.80 9.24 18.03
N THR A 217 -24.54 8.95 18.36
CA THR A 217 -24.16 7.65 18.95
C THR A 217 -24.77 7.48 20.35
N THR A 218 -24.77 8.51 21.18
CA THR A 218 -25.36 8.44 22.53
C THR A 218 -26.87 8.19 22.48
N VAL A 219 -27.59 8.87 21.59
CA VAL A 219 -29.04 8.65 21.40
C VAL A 219 -29.33 7.21 20.94
N PHE A 220 -28.50 6.67 20.03
CA PHE A 220 -28.64 5.30 19.55
C PHE A 220 -28.48 4.26 20.67
N VAL A 221 -27.49 4.42 21.56
CA VAL A 221 -27.29 3.51 22.69
C VAL A 221 -28.46 3.55 23.67
N ILE A 222 -28.98 4.75 23.98
CA ILE A 222 -30.14 4.91 24.86
C ILE A 222 -31.37 4.22 24.26
N ALA A 223 -31.59 4.37 22.95
CA ALA A 223 -32.69 3.70 22.25
C ALA A 223 -32.57 2.17 22.30
N MET A 224 -31.37 1.61 22.10
CA MET A 224 -31.13 0.16 22.23
C MET A 224 -31.42 -0.36 23.64
N VAL A 225 -30.96 0.36 24.66
CA VAL A 225 -31.20 -0.03 26.07
C VAL A 225 -32.69 0.01 26.38
N TYR A 226 -33.40 1.06 25.94
CA TYR A 226 -34.84 1.17 26.10
C TYR A 226 -35.60 0.02 25.40
N ILE A 227 -35.26 -0.28 24.15
CA ILE A 227 -35.85 -1.41 23.40
C ILE A 227 -35.57 -2.74 24.11
N GLY A 228 -34.36 -2.92 24.65
CA GLY A 228 -33.99 -4.09 25.44
C GLY A 228 -34.87 -4.28 26.68
N PHE A 229 -35.06 -3.22 27.47
CA PHE A 229 -35.96 -3.29 28.62
C PHE A 229 -37.43 -3.50 28.21
N ARG A 230 -37.86 -3.02 27.04
CA ARG A 230 -39.22 -3.23 26.54
C ARG A 230 -39.47 -4.68 26.09
N LEU A 231 -38.46 -5.33 25.52
CA LEU A 231 -38.56 -6.70 25.01
C LEU A 231 -38.38 -7.76 26.12
N PHE A 232 -37.55 -7.47 27.12
CA PHE A 232 -37.10 -8.46 28.11
C PHE A 232 -37.38 -8.07 29.57
N GLY A 233 -37.99 -6.91 29.82
CA GLY A 233 -38.28 -6.44 31.18
C GLY A 233 -39.50 -7.11 31.80
N ASP A 234 -39.43 -7.37 33.11
CA ASP A 234 -40.57 -7.90 33.88
C ASP A 234 -41.68 -6.84 34.07
N ALA A 235 -42.87 -7.28 34.48
CA ALA A 235 -44.06 -6.42 34.59
C ALA A 235 -43.84 -5.15 35.43
N ALA A 236 -43.05 -5.23 36.51
CA ALA A 236 -42.71 -4.06 37.34
C ALA A 236 -41.82 -3.04 36.60
N VAL A 237 -40.92 -3.50 35.73
CA VAL A 237 -40.04 -2.65 34.92
C VAL A 237 -40.82 -1.97 33.81
N LEU A 238 -41.71 -2.71 33.15
CA LEU A 238 -42.60 -2.17 32.10
C LEU A 238 -43.55 -1.10 32.67
N GLU A 239 -44.12 -1.31 33.86
CA GLU A 239 -44.99 -0.33 34.52
C GLU A 239 -44.23 0.95 34.94
N GLN A 240 -42.94 0.83 35.27
CA GLN A 240 -42.10 2.00 35.49
C GLN A 240 -41.77 2.75 34.20
N LEU A 241 -41.48 2.04 33.11
CA LEU A 241 -41.25 2.64 31.79
C LEU A 241 -42.49 3.39 31.30
N ASP A 242 -43.68 2.79 31.38
CA ASP A 242 -44.95 3.43 30.98
C ASP A 242 -45.21 4.71 31.79
N ARG A 243 -44.91 4.71 33.10
CA ARG A 243 -45.03 5.92 33.94
C ARG A 243 -44.04 7.03 33.54
N ILE A 244 -42.84 6.66 33.13
CA ILE A 244 -41.83 7.62 32.66
C ILE A 244 -42.25 8.18 31.30
N GLU A 245 -42.70 7.33 30.37
CA GLU A 245 -43.21 7.75 29.06
C GLU A 245 -44.39 8.70 29.19
N ALA A 246 -45.36 8.38 30.05
CA ALA A 246 -46.51 9.26 30.29
C ALA A 246 -46.09 10.64 30.84
N ARG A 247 -45.10 10.69 31.74
CA ARG A 247 -44.57 11.97 32.26
C ARG A 247 -43.79 12.74 31.21
N LEU A 248 -43.05 12.06 30.34
CA LEU A 248 -42.31 12.68 29.24
C LEU A 248 -43.25 13.22 28.16
N LEU A 249 -44.32 12.50 27.82
CA LEU A 249 -45.35 12.96 26.88
C LEU A 249 -46.09 14.21 27.41
N VAL A 250 -46.49 14.21 28.68
CA VAL A 250 -47.11 15.39 29.30
C VAL A 250 -46.14 16.57 29.40
N GLY A 251 -44.86 16.29 29.66
CA GLY A 251 -43.80 17.30 29.63
C GLY A 251 -43.60 17.90 28.23
N TRP A 252 -43.63 17.06 27.21
CA TRP A 252 -43.46 17.44 25.81
C TRP A 252 -44.64 18.25 25.27
N ASP A 253 -45.87 17.86 25.60
CA ASP A 253 -47.08 18.63 25.24
C ASP A 253 -47.09 20.01 25.91
N ARG A 254 -46.63 20.12 27.16
CA ARG A 254 -46.46 21.42 27.83
C ARG A 254 -45.40 22.27 27.14
N LEU A 255 -44.28 21.66 26.73
CA LEU A 255 -43.16 22.35 26.10
C LEU A 255 -43.50 22.81 24.67
N LEU A 256 -44.23 22.01 23.91
CA LEU A 256 -44.82 22.41 22.63
C LEU A 256 -45.91 23.47 22.80
N GLY A 257 -46.69 23.41 23.89
CA GLY A 257 -47.60 24.49 24.28
C GLY A 257 -46.85 25.82 24.45
N TYR A 258 -45.72 25.84 25.17
CA TYR A 258 -44.90 27.06 25.30
C TYR A 258 -44.28 27.54 23.98
N LEU A 259 -43.98 26.64 23.05
CA LEU A 259 -43.43 26.99 21.73
C LEU A 259 -44.49 27.39 20.70
N ASN A 260 -45.76 27.11 20.95
CA ASN A 260 -46.86 27.32 20.00
C ASN A 260 -48.00 28.18 20.55
N ILE A 261 -47.70 29.13 21.45
CA ILE A 261 -48.69 30.12 21.93
C ILE A 261 -48.29 31.53 21.48
N GLN A 262 -49.22 32.11 20.68
CA GLN A 262 -49.63 33.51 20.55
C GLN A 262 -48.57 34.62 20.58
#